data_AF-A0A4Q5PPF6-F1
#
_entry.id   AF-A0A4Q5PPF6-F1
#
_cell.length_a   1.000
_cell.length_b   1.000
_cell.length_c   1.000
_cell.angle_alpha   90.00
_cell.angle_beta   90.00
_cell.angle_gamma   90.00
#
_symmetry.space_group_name_H-M   'P 1'
#
loop_
_entity.id
_entity.type
_entity.pdbx_description
1 polymer ?
#
loop_
_entity_poly.entity_id
_entity_poly.type
_entity_poly.pdbx_seq_one_letter_code
_entity_poly.pdbx_strand_id
1 'polypeptide(L)'
;MGLDHIRAEIARMRVQIKRQQRDILDLQKAGINTAAAVALLERMHTKVDELIGERNRLTGEARSEARTYASGKIIHGTPSYRRM
;
A
#
# COMPACT_ATOMS: atom_id res chain seq x y z
N MET A 1 4.84 -11.36 5.53
CA MET A 1 5.01 -11.30 4.06
C MET A 1 6.20 -10.42 3.74
N GLY A 2 7.01 -10.74 2.73
CA GLY A 2 8.13 -9.88 2.33
C GLY A 2 7.66 -8.55 1.73
N LEU A 3 8.48 -7.50 1.85
CA LEU A 3 8.17 -6.15 1.37
C LEU A 3 7.82 -6.13 -0.13
N ASP A 4 8.53 -6.92 -0.94
CA ASP A 4 8.30 -7.00 -2.39
C ASP A 4 6.98 -7.68 -2.74
N HIS A 5 6.55 -8.66 -1.93
CA HIS A 5 5.24 -9.29 -2.09
C HIS A 5 4.12 -8.26 -1.89
N ILE A 6 4.20 -7.46 -0.82
CA ILE A 6 3.19 -6.43 -0.52
C ILE A 6 3.16 -5.35 -1.61
N ARG A 7 4.33 -4.94 -2.13
CA ARG A 7 4.40 -4.01 -3.26
C ARG A 7 3.72 -4.57 -4.51
N ALA A 8 3.98 -5.84 -4.84
CA ALA A 8 3.36 -6.51 -5.97
C ALA A 8 1.84 -6.67 -5.78
N GLU A 9 1.39 -6.96 -4.56
CA GLU A 9 -0.03 -7.07 -4.24
C GLU A 9 -0.76 -5.74 -4.38
N ILE A 10 -0.21 -4.64 -3.84
CA ILE A 10 -0.76 -3.28 -4.03
C ILE A 10 -0.87 -2.95 -5.53
N ALA A 11 0.16 -3.26 -6.32
CA ALA A 11 0.16 -3.01 -7.76
C ALA A 11 -0.95 -3.79 -8.48
N ARG A 12 -1.09 -5.09 -8.17
CA ARG A 12 -2.16 -5.95 -8.73
C ARG A 12 -3.54 -5.44 -8.35
N MET A 13 -3.77 -5.11 -7.08
CA MET A 13 -5.06 -4.64 -6.60
C MET A 13 -5.46 -3.30 -7.22
N ARG A 14 -4.51 -2.37 -7.45
CA ARG A 14 -4.79 -1.11 -8.16
C ARG A 14 -5.30 -1.34 -9.59
N VAL A 15 -4.74 -2.33 -10.30
CA VAL A 15 -5.22 -2.69 -11.64
C VAL A 15 -6.65 -3.27 -11.57
N GLN A 16 -6.92 -4.13 -10.58
CA GLN A 16 -8.26 -4.69 -10.37
C GLN A 16 -9.29 -3.60 -10.03
N ILE A 17 -8.95 -2.67 -9.13
CA ILE A 17 -9.78 -1.52 -8.77
C ILE A 17 -10.16 -0.69 -10.02
N LYS A 18 -9.17 -0.37 -10.86
CA LYS A 18 -9.42 0.41 -12.08
C LYS A 18 -10.34 -0.32 -13.06
N ARG A 19 -10.25 -1.65 -13.16
CA ARG A 19 -11.16 -2.47 -13.97
C ARG A 19 -12.57 -2.45 -13.36
N GLN A 20 -12.68 -2.70 -12.06
CA GLN A 20 -13.96 -2.70 -11.36
C GLN A 20 -14.69 -1.35 -11.47
N GLN A 21 -13.96 -0.23 -11.42
CA GLN A 21 -14.51 1.10 -11.65
C GLN A 21 -15.10 1.25 -13.06
N ARG A 22 -14.42 0.73 -14.07
CA ARG A 22 -14.92 0.76 -15.46
C ARG A 22 -16.17 -0.10 -15.62
N ASP A 23 -16.16 -1.30 -15.07
CA ASP A 23 -17.30 -2.21 -15.12
C ASP A 23 -18.52 -1.59 -14.42
N ILE A 24 -18.33 -0.94 -13.26
CA ILE A 24 -19.39 -0.21 -12.57
C ILE A 24 -19.96 0.92 -13.44
N LEU A 25 -19.11 1.70 -14.11
CA LEU A 25 -19.57 2.78 -15.00
C LEU A 25 -20.37 2.23 -16.18
N ASP A 26 -19.94 1.12 -16.77
CA ASP A 26 -20.63 0.50 -17.91
C ASP A 26 -22.00 -0.09 -17.47
N LEU A 27 -22.07 -0.70 -16.28
CA LEU A 27 -23.32 -1.16 -15.68
C LEU A 27 -24.29 0.00 -15.36
N GLN A 28 -23.77 1.12 -14.83
CA GLN A 28 -24.58 2.31 -14.55
C GLN A 28 -25.17 2.91 -15.82
N LYS A 29 -24.39 2.98 -16.91
CA LYS A 29 -24.88 3.44 -18.22
C LYS A 29 -25.96 2.52 -18.79
N ALA A 30 -25.89 1.23 -18.49
CA ALA A 30 -26.92 0.25 -18.84
C ALA A 30 -28.15 0.29 -17.92
N GLY A 31 -28.19 1.18 -16.91
CA GLY A 31 -29.29 1.27 -15.95
C GLY A 31 -29.35 0.10 -14.96
N ILE A 32 -28.27 -0.68 -14.83
CA ILE A 32 -28.19 -1.83 -13.93
C ILE A 32 -27.81 -1.33 -12.54
N ASN A 33 -28.47 -1.85 -11.51
CA ASN A 33 -28.14 -1.52 -10.12
C ASN A 33 -26.71 -1.97 -9.77
N THR A 34 -25.87 -1.03 -9.37
CA THR A 34 -24.45 -1.27 -9.02
C THR A 34 -24.14 -1.23 -7.53
N ALA A 35 -25.13 -1.17 -6.64
CA ALA A 35 -24.90 -0.99 -5.19
C ALA A 35 -23.94 -2.05 -4.60
N ALA A 36 -24.12 -3.32 -4.96
CA ALA A 36 -23.25 -4.41 -4.51
C ALA A 36 -21.81 -4.29 -5.06
N ALA A 37 -21.66 -3.84 -6.30
CA ALA A 37 -20.35 -3.66 -6.94
C ALA A 37 -19.59 -2.46 -6.34
N VAL A 38 -20.30 -1.38 -5.97
CA VAL A 38 -19.72 -0.23 -5.26
C VAL A 38 -19.25 -0.65 -3.87
N ALA A 39 -20.06 -1.40 -3.12
CA ALA A 39 -19.66 -1.92 -1.80
C ALA A 39 -18.43 -2.86 -1.88
N LEU A 40 -18.30 -3.64 -2.96
CA LEU A 40 -17.08 -4.43 -3.19
C LEU A 40 -15.87 -3.53 -3.47
N LEU A 41 -16.04 -2.51 -4.32
CA LEU A 41 -14.98 -1.57 -4.65
C LEU A 41 -14.44 -0.86 -3.40
N GLU A 42 -15.32 -0.44 -2.48
CA GLU A 42 -14.93 0.14 -1.19
C GLU A 42 -14.07 -0.82 -0.37
N ARG A 43 -14.47 -2.10 -0.23
CA ARG A 43 -13.67 -3.10 0.47
C ARG A 43 -12.30 -3.31 -0.18
N MET A 44 -12.22 -3.26 -1.51
CA MET A 44 -10.93 -3.34 -2.21
C MET A 44 -10.03 -2.15 -1.87
N HIS A 45 -10.60 -0.94 -1.79
CA HIS A 45 -9.86 0.26 -1.36
C HIS A 45 -9.36 0.13 0.08
N THR A 46 -10.23 -0.25 1.02
CA THR A 46 -9.83 -0.49 2.41
C THR A 46 -8.68 -1.48 2.49
N LYS A 47 -8.72 -2.56 1.72
CA LYS A 47 -7.64 -3.55 1.72
C LYS A 47 -6.32 -3.00 1.17
N VAL A 48 -6.36 -2.17 0.14
CA VAL A 48 -5.15 -1.48 -0.37
C VAL A 48 -4.57 -0.54 0.69
N ASP A 49 -5.41 0.17 1.43
CA ASP A 49 -4.96 1.08 2.49
C ASP A 49 -4.27 0.32 3.63
N GLU A 50 -4.82 -0.83 4.04
CA GLU A 50 -4.16 -1.76 4.98
C GLU A 50 -2.78 -2.21 4.48
N LEU A 51 -2.67 -2.61 3.22
CA LEU A 51 -1.40 -3.04 2.62
C LEU A 51 -0.38 -1.90 2.54
N ILE A 52 -0.84 -0.67 2.29
CA ILE A 52 0.03 0.52 2.34
C ILE A 52 0.53 0.75 3.77
N GLY A 53 -0.34 0.61 4.77
CA GLY A 53 0.03 0.69 6.19
C GLY A 53 1.10 -0.34 6.55
N GLU A 54 0.90 -1.60 6.19
CA GLU A 54 1.86 -2.68 6.44
C GLU A 54 3.19 -2.44 5.71
N ARG A 55 3.15 -2.01 4.45
CA ARG A 55 4.35 -1.66 3.69
C ARG A 55 5.14 -0.54 4.37
N ASN A 56 4.44 0.47 4.89
CA ASN A 56 5.07 1.58 5.62
C ASN A 56 5.69 1.10 6.92
N ARG A 57 5.01 0.21 7.66
CA ARG A 57 5.55 -0.42 8.87
C ARG A 57 6.83 -1.19 8.57
N LEU A 58 6.81 -2.12 7.61
CA LEU A 58 7.99 -2.92 7.22
C LEU A 58 9.12 -2.05 6.67
N THR A 59 8.81 -0.99 5.92
CA THR A 59 9.82 -0.05 5.44
C THR A 59 10.44 0.75 6.59
N GLY A 60 9.63 1.10 7.60
CA GLY A 60 10.08 1.75 8.84
C GLY A 60 10.99 0.83 9.64
N GLU A 61 10.56 -0.41 9.88
CA GLU A 61 11.31 -1.46 10.60
C GLU A 61 12.66 -1.73 9.92
N ALA A 62 12.67 -1.96 8.60
CA ALA A 62 13.90 -2.16 7.83
C ALA A 62 14.83 -0.94 7.89
N ARG A 63 14.28 0.28 7.93
CA ARG A 63 15.07 1.51 8.10
C ARG A 63 15.65 1.63 9.51
N SER A 64 14.92 1.25 10.56
CA SER A 64 15.45 1.26 11.93
C SER A 64 16.57 0.25 12.11
N GLU A 65 16.41 -0.96 11.57
CA GLU A 65 17.45 -2.01 11.62
C GLU A 65 18.72 -1.55 10.89
N ALA A 66 18.59 -1.02 9.66
CA ALA A 66 19.71 -0.55 8.86
C ALA A 66 20.42 0.71 9.41
N ARG A 67 19.78 1.43 10.33
CA ARG A 67 20.27 2.66 10.93
C ARG A 67 20.72 2.45 12.37
N THR A 68 21.21 1.27 12.71
CA THR A 68 21.83 1.06 14.03
C THR A 68 23.34 1.33 13.96
N TYR A 69 23.89 1.96 15.00
CA TYR A 69 25.34 1.96 15.21
C TYR A 69 25.82 0.53 15.54
N ALA A 70 27.12 0.25 15.44
CA ALA A 70 27.70 -1.02 15.91
C ALA A 70 27.40 -1.31 17.41
N SER A 71 27.03 -0.27 18.17
CA SER A 71 26.59 -0.34 19.57
C SER A 71 25.09 -0.62 19.76
N GLY A 72 24.32 -0.83 18.67
CA GLY A 72 22.88 -1.11 18.70
C GLY A 72 21.97 0.11 18.86
N LYS A 73 22.51 1.32 19.03
CA LYS A 73 21.72 2.56 19.14
C LYS A 73 21.09 2.93 17.79
N ILE A 74 19.80 3.26 17.76
CA ILE A 74 19.07 3.70 16.56
C ILE A 74 19.51 5.12 16.16
N ILE A 75 19.83 5.32 14.88
CA ILE A 75 20.20 6.61 14.27
C ILE A 75 18.92 7.31 13.79
N HIS A 76 18.55 8.39 14.48
CA HIS A 76 17.54 9.34 14.00
C HIS A 76 18.18 10.38 13.08
N GLY A 77 17.77 10.43 11.81
CA GLY A 77 18.26 11.39 10.81
C GLY A 77 19.61 11.02 10.19
N THR A 78 20.15 11.88 9.32
CA THR A 78 21.51 11.70 8.76
C THR A 78 22.53 12.10 9.82
N PRO A 79 23.47 11.20 10.21
CA PRO A 79 24.53 11.53 11.16
C PRO A 79 25.28 12.80 10.76
N SER A 80 25.68 13.61 11.74
CA SER A 80 26.37 14.89 11.49
C SER A 80 27.58 14.74 10.58
N TYR A 81 28.34 13.64 10.70
CA TYR A 81 29.52 13.35 9.87
C TYR A 81 29.20 13.03 8.39
N ARG A 82 27.94 12.77 8.03
CA ARG A 82 27.48 12.51 6.65
C ARG A 82 26.83 13.73 5.99
N ARG A 83 26.67 14.84 6.71
CA ARG A 83 26.18 16.09 6.13
C ARG A 83 27.38 16.82 5.52
N MET A 84 27.74 16.46 4.29
CA MET A 84 28.58 17.27 3.40
C MET A 84 27.70 17.84 2.30
#